data_AF-A0A1H1C8K8-F1
#
_entry.id   AF-A0A1H1C8K8-F1
#
_cell.length_a   1.000
_cell.length_b   1.000
_cell.length_c   1.000
_cell.angle_alpha   90.00
_cell.angle_beta   90.00
_cell.angle_gamma   90.00
#
_symmetry.space_group_name_H-M   'P 1'
#
loop_
_entity.id
_entity.type
_entity.pdbx_description
1 polymer ?
#
loop_
_entity_poly.entity_id
_entity_poly.type
_entity_poly.pdbx_seq_one_letter_code
_entity_poly.pdbx_strand_id
1 'polypeptide(L)'
;MNASDLHTAHRPHQPAPAPSSGALHNLFVDACRFGPAPTRAREGAVVVTTVLLIALVVVLLQPPVVAAAIVSAVAALHLAVRWVLGMRKWDR
;
A
#
# COMPACT_ATOMS: atom_id res chain seq x y z
N MET A 1 32.91 -21.30 -32.07
CA MET A 1 32.11 -20.96 -30.88
C MET A 1 30.89 -20.18 -31.35
N ASN A 2 29.68 -20.65 -31.01
CA ASN A 2 28.43 -20.18 -31.57
C ASN A 2 27.85 -19.03 -30.71
N ALA A 3 27.37 -17.96 -31.33
CA ALA A 3 26.83 -16.78 -30.63
C ALA A 3 25.57 -17.09 -29.80
N SER A 4 24.89 -18.21 -30.09
CA SER A 4 23.71 -18.66 -29.35
C SER A 4 24.01 -19.15 -27.93
N ASP A 5 25.24 -19.56 -27.62
CA ASP A 5 25.62 -20.09 -26.30
C ASP A 5 25.83 -18.99 -25.24
N LEU A 6 25.97 -17.74 -25.67
CA LEU A 6 26.15 -16.58 -24.78
C LEU A 6 24.83 -16.13 -24.12
N HIS A 7 23.68 -16.45 -24.70
CA HIS A 7 22.38 -16.07 -24.14
C HIS A 7 21.84 -17.06 -23.09
N THR A 8 22.36 -18.29 -23.05
CA THR A 8 21.90 -19.34 -22.13
C THR A 8 22.63 -19.35 -20.79
N ALA A 9 23.83 -18.75 -20.71
CA ALA A 9 24.68 -18.79 -19.53
C ALA A 9 24.25 -17.82 -18.40
N HIS A 10 23.36 -16.87 -18.67
CA HIS A 10 23.01 -15.82 -17.72
C HIS A 10 21.50 -15.74 -17.47
N ARG A 11 20.92 -16.83 -16.94
CA ARG A 11 19.62 -16.75 -16.27
C ARG A 11 19.88 -16.35 -14.82
N PRO A 12 19.60 -15.11 -14.39
CA PRO A 12 19.77 -14.75 -12.98
C PRO A 12 18.90 -15.69 -12.15
N HIS A 13 19.52 -16.32 -11.16
CA HIS A 13 18.85 -17.21 -10.22
C HIS A 13 17.79 -16.40 -9.48
N GLN A 14 16.53 -16.53 -9.89
CA GLN A 14 15.42 -15.80 -9.31
C GLN A 14 15.11 -16.46 -7.95
N PRO A 15 15.42 -15.80 -6.81
CA PRO A 15 15.22 -16.42 -5.51
C PRO A 15 13.73 -16.71 -5.30
N ALA A 16 13.43 -17.87 -4.71
CA ALA A 16 12.07 -18.28 -4.40
C ALA A 16 11.35 -17.18 -3.59
N PRO A 17 10.07 -16.88 -3.87
CA PRO A 17 9.34 -15.86 -3.14
C PRO A 17 9.29 -16.23 -1.64
N ALA A 18 9.79 -15.33 -0.80
CA ALA A 18 9.82 -15.53 0.64
C ALA A 18 8.39 -15.71 1.19
N PRO A 19 8.20 -16.58 2.21
CA PRO A 19 6.89 -16.86 2.78
C PRO A 19 6.21 -15.58 3.32
N SER A 20 4.90 -15.51 3.17
CA SER A 20 4.02 -14.33 3.36
C SER A 20 3.89 -13.81 4.81
N SER A 21 4.72 -14.28 5.75
CA SER A 21 4.73 -13.87 7.15
C SER A 21 5.02 -12.37 7.34
N GLY A 22 5.55 -11.69 6.32
CA GLY A 22 5.74 -10.24 6.31
C GLY A 22 4.51 -9.40 5.93
N ALA A 23 3.35 -9.97 5.59
CA ALA A 23 2.24 -9.18 5.02
C ALA A 23 1.71 -8.07 5.95
N LEU A 24 1.47 -8.38 7.23
CA LEU A 24 1.03 -7.39 8.21
C LEU A 24 2.12 -6.36 8.54
N HIS A 25 3.37 -6.81 8.66
CA HIS A 25 4.51 -5.92 8.87
C HIS A 25 4.68 -4.95 7.70
N ASN A 26 4.57 -5.45 6.46
CA ASN A 26 4.58 -4.63 5.26
C ASN A 26 3.45 -3.59 5.26
N LEU A 27 2.23 -3.99 5.65
CA LEU A 27 1.08 -3.09 5.72
C LEU A 27 1.27 -2.01 6.79
N PHE A 28 1.85 -2.36 7.93
CA PHE A 28 2.21 -1.40 8.99
C PHE A 28 3.27 -0.41 8.51
N VAL A 29 4.36 -0.90 7.91
CA VAL A 29 5.42 -0.05 7.36
C VAL A 29 4.87 0.86 6.26
N ASP A 30 4.03 0.33 5.37
CA ASP A 30 3.40 1.09 4.30
C ASP A 30 2.42 2.14 4.83
N ALA A 31 1.72 1.88 5.94
CA ALA A 31 0.84 2.85 6.62
C ALA A 31 1.61 3.97 7.33
N CYS A 32 2.77 3.67 7.95
CA CYS A 32 3.59 4.66 8.65
C CYS A 32 4.47 5.50 7.71
N ARG A 33 4.67 5.05 6.47
CA ARG A 33 5.49 5.76 5.49
C ARG A 33 4.76 7.00 4.96
N PHE A 34 5.43 8.16 4.97
CA PHE A 34 4.98 9.34 4.24
C PHE A 34 5.23 9.19 2.73
N GLY A 35 4.32 8.49 2.03
CA GLY A 35 4.34 8.35 0.57
C GLY A 35 3.75 7.01 0.09
N PRO A 36 3.33 6.90 -1.18
CA PRO A 36 2.57 5.75 -1.69
C PRO A 36 3.33 4.42 -1.58
N ALA A 37 2.58 3.36 -1.29
CA ALA A 37 3.08 1.99 -1.19
C ALA A 37 3.74 1.56 -2.53
N PRO A 38 4.67 0.60 -2.49
CA PRO A 38 5.41 0.17 -3.68
C PRO A 38 4.52 -0.40 -4.79
N THR A 39 3.32 -0.92 -4.47
CA THR A 39 2.40 -1.50 -5.44
C THR A 39 0.95 -1.04 -5.24
N ARG A 40 0.15 -1.05 -6.33
CA ARG A 40 -1.30 -0.74 -6.33
C ARG A 40 -2.06 -1.55 -5.29
N ALA A 41 -1.82 -2.86 -5.25
CA ALA A 41 -2.51 -3.78 -4.34
C ALA A 41 -2.20 -3.49 -2.86
N ARG A 42 -0.95 -3.15 -2.53
CA ARG A 42 -0.55 -2.81 -1.15
C ARG A 42 -1.18 -1.49 -0.70
N GLU A 43 -1.23 -0.50 -1.58
CA GLU A 43 -1.88 0.77 -1.27
C GLU A 43 -3.38 0.58 -1.05
N GLY A 44 -4.04 -0.21 -1.90
CA GLY A 44 -5.45 -0.57 -1.72
C GLY A 44 -5.72 -1.22 -0.37
N ALA A 45 -4.84 -2.13 0.06
CA ALA A 45 -4.93 -2.75 1.38
C ALA A 45 -4.79 -1.72 2.51
N VAL A 46 -3.83 -0.79 2.42
CA VAL A 46 -3.68 0.31 3.40
C VAL A 46 -4.95 1.16 3.46
N VAL A 47 -5.49 1.60 2.32
CA VAL A 47 -6.72 2.41 2.25
C VAL A 47 -7.88 1.69 2.93
N VAL A 48 -8.13 0.43 2.59
CA VAL A 48 -9.21 -0.37 3.17
C VAL A 48 -9.03 -0.53 4.68
N THR A 49 -7.83 -0.89 5.13
CA THR A 49 -7.54 -1.06 6.57
C THR A 49 -7.72 0.26 7.33
N THR A 50 -7.26 1.39 6.79
CA THR A 50 -7.44 2.70 7.42
C THR A 50 -8.92 3.08 7.53
N VAL A 51 -9.71 2.88 6.48
CA VAL A 51 -11.15 3.17 6.51
C VAL A 51 -11.86 2.30 7.56
N LEU A 52 -11.52 1.00 7.64
CA LEU A 52 -12.08 0.11 8.65
C LEU A 52 -11.72 0.54 10.08
N LEU A 53 -10.47 0.95 10.31
CA LEU A 53 -10.05 1.46 11.62
C LEU A 53 -10.78 2.75 12.00
N ILE A 54 -10.95 3.69 11.07
CA ILE A 54 -11.71 4.92 11.31
C ILE A 54 -13.17 4.58 11.64
N ALA A 55 -13.79 3.69 10.87
CA ALA A 55 -15.16 3.25 11.12
C ALA A 55 -15.30 2.60 12.51
N LEU A 56 -14.36 1.74 12.89
CA LEU A 56 -14.32 1.13 14.23
C LEU A 56 -14.23 2.20 15.33
N VAL A 57 -13.34 3.19 15.17
CA VAL A 57 -13.21 4.30 16.14
C VAL A 57 -14.50 5.10 16.23
N VAL A 58 -15.15 5.44 15.11
CA VAL A 58 -16.41 6.18 15.11
C VAL A 58 -17.52 5.39 15.82
N VAL A 59 -17.63 4.08 15.58
CA VAL A 59 -18.61 3.21 16.24
C VAL A 59 -18.38 3.14 17.75
N LEU A 60 -17.12 3.04 18.18
CA LEU A 60 -16.76 2.90 19.59
C LEU A 60 -16.89 4.21 20.38
N LEU A 61 -16.43 5.33 19.82
CA LEU A 61 -16.42 6.61 20.52
C LEU A 61 -17.72 7.40 20.37
N GLN A 62 -18.55 7.05 19.37
CA GLN A 62 -19.78 7.76 19.02
C GLN A 62 -19.62 9.30 19.00
N PRO A 63 -18.62 9.84 18.28
CA PRO A 63 -18.37 11.27 18.28
C PRO A 63 -19.55 12.03 17.65
N PRO A 64 -19.70 13.34 17.96
CA PRO A 64 -20.64 14.20 17.26
C PRO A 64 -20.46 14.12 15.74
N VAL A 65 -21.57 14.09 15.00
CA VAL A 65 -21.57 13.89 13.53
C VAL A 65 -20.64 14.87 12.81
N VAL A 66 -20.63 16.13 13.24
CA VAL A 66 -19.76 17.17 12.66
C VAL A 66 -18.29 16.83 12.84
N ALA A 67 -17.88 16.36 14.03
CA ALA A 67 -16.50 15.96 14.29
C ALA A 67 -16.11 14.73 13.46
N ALA A 68 -16.99 13.73 13.39
CA ALA A 68 -16.78 12.54 12.56
C ALA A 68 -16.62 12.90 11.08
N ALA A 69 -17.44 13.84 10.58
CA ALA A 69 -17.39 14.31 9.20
C ALA A 69 -16.07 15.04 8.89
N ILE A 70 -15.60 15.92 9.77
CA ILE A 70 -14.33 16.63 9.58
C ILE A 70 -13.16 15.64 9.53
N VAL A 71 -13.08 14.73 10.51
CA VAL A 71 -11.99 13.75 10.60
C VAL A 71 -11.98 12.81 9.39
N SER A 72 -13.15 12.30 8.99
CA SER A 72 -13.27 11.42 7.82
C SER A 72 -12.93 12.14 6.52
N ALA A 73 -13.32 13.42 6.36
CA ALA A 73 -12.95 14.22 5.20
C ALA A 73 -11.43 14.44 5.10
N VAL A 74 -10.77 14.76 6.21
CA VAL A 74 -9.31 14.92 6.26
C VAL A 74 -8.60 13.61 5.94
N ALA A 75 -9.06 12.49 6.51
CA ALA A 75 -8.51 11.17 6.22
C ALA A 75 -8.69 10.78 4.75
N ALA A 76 -9.88 11.00 4.19
CA ALA A 76 -10.17 10.74 2.78
C ALA A 76 -9.28 11.57 1.85
N LEU A 77 -9.09 12.87 2.16
CA LEU A 77 -8.20 13.74 1.39
C LEU A 77 -6.75 13.23 1.44
N HIS A 78 -6.26 12.83 2.62
CA HIS A 78 -4.93 12.26 2.76
C HIS A 78 -4.74 10.99 1.92
N LEU A 79 -5.69 10.06 2.00
CA LEU A 79 -5.66 8.81 1.20
C LEU A 79 -5.73 9.10 -0.30
N ALA A 80 -6.54 10.08 -0.72
CA ALA A 80 -6.66 10.47 -2.11
C ALA A 80 -5.36 11.07 -2.67
N VAL A 81 -4.73 12.00 -1.95
CA VAL A 81 -3.44 12.59 -2.35
C VAL A 81 -2.39 11.50 -2.48
N ARG A 82 -2.32 10.60 -1.50
CA ARG A 82 -1.37 9.50 -1.49
C ARG A 82 -1.60 8.54 -2.67
N TRP A 83 -2.85 8.22 -2.98
CA TRP A 83 -3.22 7.42 -4.14
C TRP A 83 -2.78 8.05 -5.47
N VAL A 84 -3.05 9.35 -5.66
CA VAL A 84 -2.67 10.09 -6.88
C VAL A 84 -1.15 10.10 -7.08
N LEU A 85 -0.39 10.29 -6.00
CA LEU A 85 1.08 10.19 -6.05
C LEU A 85 1.53 8.76 -6.39
N GLY A 86 0.81 7.75 -5.88
CA GLY A 86 1.05 6.35 -6.20
C GLY A 86 0.84 6.02 -7.66
N MET A 87 -0.22 6.53 -8.28
CA MET A 87 -0.52 6.30 -9.69
C MET A 87 0.65 6.70 -10.60
N ARG A 88 1.30 7.84 -10.34
CA ARG A 88 2.49 8.28 -11.12
C ARG A 88 3.69 7.34 -11.00
N LYS A 89 3.78 6.59 -9.90
CA LYS A 89 4.89 5.67 -9.62
C LYS A 89 4.64 4.27 -10.18
N TRP A 90 3.38 3.82 -10.19
CA TRP A 90 3.00 2.49 -10.67
C TRP A 90 2.74 2.41 -12.18
N ASP A 91 2.88 3.51 -12.89
CA ASP A 91 2.66 3.60 -14.35
C ASP A 91 3.98 3.62 -15.15
N ARG A 92 5.12 3.49 -14.46
CA ARG A 92 6.45 3.25 -15.03
C ARG A 92 6.87 1.81 -14.77
#